data_AF-W1X644-F1
#
_entry.id   AF-W1X644-F1
#
_cell.length_a   1.000
_cell.length_b   1.000
_cell.length_c   1.000
_cell.angle_alpha   90.00
_cell.angle_beta   90.00
_cell.angle_gamma   90.00
#
_symmetry.space_group_name_H-M   'P 1'
#
loop_
_entity.id
_entity.type
_entity.pdbx_description
1 polymer ?
#
loop_
_entity_poly.entity_id
_entity_poly.type
_entity_poly.pdbx_seq_one_letter_code
_entity_poly.pdbx_strand_id
1 'polypeptide(L)'
;YRGYQVYSMPPPSSGGIHIVQILNILENFDMQKSGFGSADAMQIMAEAEKYAYADRSEYLGDPDFVKVPWQALTNKAYAKSIADQIDINKAKPSSEIRPGKLAPYESNQTTHYSVVDKDGNAVAVTYTLNTTFGTGIVAGESGILLNNQMDDFSAKPGVPNVY
;
A
#
# COMPACT_ATOMS: atom_id res chain seq x y z
N TYR A 1 13.02 -6.51 -8.85
CA TYR A 1 13.69 -6.35 -7.55
C TYR A 1 14.80 -7.38 -7.41
N ARG A 2 16.07 -6.97 -7.52
CA ARG A 2 17.25 -7.87 -7.31
C ARG A 2 17.22 -9.18 -8.11
N GLY A 3 16.86 -9.11 -9.39
CA GLY A 3 16.73 -10.28 -10.28
C GLY A 3 15.34 -10.95 -10.29
N TYR A 4 14.47 -10.64 -9.33
CA TYR A 4 13.10 -11.17 -9.26
C TYR A 4 12.07 -10.21 -9.87
N GLN A 5 11.01 -10.78 -10.46
CA GLN A 5 9.82 -10.05 -10.89
C GLN A 5 8.77 -10.08 -9.78
N VAL A 6 8.12 -8.95 -9.53
CA VAL A 6 7.10 -8.82 -8.48
C VAL A 6 5.80 -8.37 -9.13
N TYR A 7 4.76 -9.18 -9.01
CA TYR A 7 3.43 -8.93 -9.55
C TYR A 7 2.47 -8.65 -8.39
N SER A 8 1.58 -7.69 -8.55
CA SER A 8 0.60 -7.31 -7.53
C SER A 8 -0.62 -6.64 -8.17
N MET A 9 -1.62 -6.28 -7.35
CA MET A 9 -2.90 -5.77 -7.82
C MET A 9 -2.78 -4.31 -8.33
N PRO A 10 -3.29 -3.98 -9.54
CA PRO A 10 -3.38 -2.59 -10.00
C PRO A 10 -4.49 -1.81 -9.27
N PRO A 11 -4.64 -0.48 -9.54
CA PRO A 11 -5.84 0.27 -9.17
C PRO A 11 -7.11 -0.48 -9.59
N PRO A 12 -8.19 -0.46 -8.78
CA PRO A 12 -8.44 0.45 -7.65
C PRO A 12 -7.73 0.09 -6.34
N SER A 13 -6.96 -1.01 -6.28
CA SER A 13 -6.11 -1.28 -5.12
C SER A 13 -4.98 -0.26 -5.01
N SER A 14 -4.75 0.22 -3.80
CA SER A 14 -3.61 1.08 -3.46
C SER A 14 -2.33 0.29 -3.17
N GLY A 15 -2.40 -1.03 -2.98
CA GLY A 15 -1.27 -1.82 -2.48
C GLY A 15 -0.18 -2.06 -3.50
N GLY A 16 -0.53 -2.56 -4.69
CA GLY A 16 0.46 -3.11 -5.61
C GLY A 16 1.47 -2.09 -6.14
N ILE A 17 1.02 -0.87 -6.46
CA ILE A 17 1.90 0.22 -6.90
C ILE A 17 2.91 0.57 -5.81
N HIS A 18 2.46 0.74 -4.56
CA HIS A 18 3.34 1.18 -3.47
C HIS A 18 4.25 0.06 -2.96
N ILE A 19 3.83 -1.21 -3.01
CA ILE A 19 4.73 -2.34 -2.77
C ILE A 19 5.91 -2.28 -3.76
N VAL A 20 5.63 -2.10 -5.05
CA VAL A 20 6.69 -1.99 -6.07
C VAL A 20 7.52 -0.73 -5.89
N GLN A 21 6.90 0.40 -5.53
CA GLN A 21 7.62 1.65 -5.23
C GLN A 21 8.61 1.47 -4.07
N ILE A 22 8.15 0.94 -2.93
CA ILE A 22 8.99 0.68 -1.75
C ILE A 22 10.13 -0.25 -2.12
N LEU A 23 9.85 -1.35 -2.82
CA LEU A 23 10.90 -2.27 -3.28
C LEU A 23 11.92 -1.59 -4.21
N ASN A 24 11.49 -0.69 -5.10
CA ASN A 24 12.41 0.07 -5.94
C ASN A 24 13.26 1.06 -5.14
N ILE A 25 12.75 1.64 -4.05
CA ILE A 25 13.53 2.49 -3.14
C ILE A 25 14.57 1.63 -2.40
N LEU A 26 14.12 0.51 -1.81
CA LEU A 26 14.96 -0.45 -1.09
C LEU A 26 16.03 -1.13 -1.96
N GLU A 27 15.85 -1.19 -3.28
CA GLU A 27 16.84 -1.74 -4.21
C GLU A 27 18.16 -0.95 -4.19
N ASN A 28 18.15 0.31 -3.73
CA ASN A 28 19.33 1.18 -3.65
C ASN A 28 20.18 0.99 -2.38
N PHE A 29 19.72 0.19 -1.43
CA PHE A 29 20.40 -0.08 -0.17
C PHE A 29 20.83 -1.54 -0.09
N ASP A 30 21.90 -1.84 0.64
CA ASP A 30 22.29 -3.23 0.92
C ASP A 30 21.56 -3.75 2.17
N MET A 31 20.27 -4.07 2.00
CA MET A 31 19.41 -4.55 3.08
C MET A 31 19.91 -5.86 3.70
N GLN A 32 20.60 -6.69 2.91
CA GLN A 32 21.18 -7.95 3.42
C GLN A 32 22.33 -7.65 4.38
N LYS A 33 23.20 -6.70 4.03
CA LYS A 33 24.29 -6.25 4.91
C LYS A 33 23.77 -5.59 6.19
N SER A 34 22.69 -4.82 6.12
CA SER A 34 22.07 -4.23 7.31
C SER A 34 21.54 -5.28 8.28
N GLY A 35 21.04 -6.42 7.77
CA GLY A 35 20.54 -7.53 8.60
C GLY A 35 19.13 -7.30 9.15
N PHE A 36 18.39 -8.39 9.33
CA PHE A 36 17.01 -8.35 9.82
C PHE A 36 16.94 -7.78 11.24
N GLY A 37 16.02 -6.83 11.47
CA GLY A 37 15.76 -6.23 12.78
C GLY A 37 16.84 -5.27 13.29
N SER A 38 17.82 -4.91 12.46
CA SER A 38 18.78 -3.85 12.82
C SER A 38 18.15 -2.46 12.70
N ALA A 39 18.71 -1.50 13.45
CA ALA A 39 18.29 -0.11 13.38
C ALA A 39 18.39 0.44 11.95
N ASP A 40 19.50 0.16 11.26
CA ASP A 40 19.73 0.54 9.87
C ASP A 40 18.64 0.02 8.93
N ALA A 41 18.32 -1.29 9.00
CA ALA A 41 17.31 -1.89 8.15
C ALA A 41 15.91 -1.31 8.44
N MET A 42 15.56 -1.16 9.71
CA MET A 42 14.26 -0.60 10.13
C MET A 42 14.12 0.88 9.74
N GLN A 43 15.18 1.68 9.89
CA GLN A 43 15.20 3.08 9.51
C GLN A 43 15.00 3.25 8.01
N ILE A 44 15.75 2.50 7.19
CA ILE A 44 15.62 2.55 5.72
C ILE A 44 14.21 2.15 5.30
N MET A 45 13.66 1.06 5.87
CA MET A 45 12.29 0.61 5.57
C MET A 45 11.25 1.64 5.97
N ALA A 46 11.33 2.17 7.19
CA ALA A 46 10.37 3.15 7.70
C ALA A 46 10.37 4.44 6.88
N GLU A 47 11.54 4.95 6.46
CA GLU A 47 11.61 6.12 5.59
C GLU A 47 11.08 5.82 4.19
N ALA A 48 11.43 4.68 3.58
CA ALA A 48 10.91 4.28 2.26
C ALA A 48 9.38 4.16 2.27
N GLU A 49 8.82 3.52 3.30
CA GLU A 49 7.38 3.39 3.52
C GLU A 49 6.73 4.78 3.71
N LYS A 50 7.33 5.66 4.51
CA LYS A 50 6.82 7.02 4.73
C LYS A 50 6.68 7.80 3.43
N TYR A 51 7.67 7.74 2.54
CA TYR A 51 7.60 8.37 1.21
C TYR A 51 6.56 7.71 0.29
N ALA A 52 6.39 6.38 0.34
CA ALA A 52 5.38 5.72 -0.47
C ALA A 52 3.94 6.01 0.01
N TYR A 53 3.71 6.01 1.33
CA TYR A 53 2.41 6.38 1.92
C TYR A 53 2.06 7.85 1.68
N ALA A 54 3.08 8.70 1.59
CA ALA A 54 2.96 10.07 1.11
C ALA A 54 2.32 10.13 -0.28
N ASP A 55 2.94 9.48 -1.27
CA ASP A 55 2.41 9.47 -2.63
C ASP A 55 1.03 8.80 -2.72
N ARG A 56 0.79 7.76 -1.90
CA ARG A 56 -0.49 7.06 -1.81
C ARG A 56 -1.65 8.00 -1.53
N SER A 57 -1.49 8.89 -0.56
CA SER A 57 -2.57 9.82 -0.18
C SER A 57 -2.89 10.88 -1.22
N GLU A 58 -2.00 11.18 -2.16
CA GLU A 58 -2.20 12.23 -3.18
C GLU A 58 -2.64 11.66 -4.53
N TYR A 59 -2.08 10.52 -4.94
CA TYR A 59 -2.12 10.08 -6.34
C TYR A 59 -3.00 8.88 -6.61
N LEU A 60 -3.50 8.20 -5.57
CA LEU A 60 -4.35 7.03 -5.74
C LEU A 60 -5.83 7.35 -5.63
N GLY A 61 -6.59 6.57 -6.38
CA GLY A 61 -8.04 6.60 -6.43
C GLY A 61 -8.52 5.66 -7.53
N ASP A 62 -9.81 5.67 -7.77
CA ASP A 62 -10.44 4.86 -8.81
C ASP A 62 -9.99 5.35 -10.21
N PRO A 63 -9.35 4.50 -11.03
CA PRO A 63 -8.84 4.88 -12.33
C PRO A 63 -9.93 5.30 -13.34
N ASP A 64 -11.19 4.95 -13.09
CA ASP A 64 -12.32 5.41 -13.91
C ASP A 64 -12.63 6.91 -13.67
N PHE A 65 -12.15 7.48 -12.56
CA PHE A 65 -12.43 8.86 -12.14
C PHE A 65 -11.19 9.75 -12.04
N VAL A 66 -10.02 9.17 -11.70
CA VAL A 66 -8.77 9.92 -11.54
C VAL A 66 -7.62 9.27 -12.29
N LYS A 67 -6.70 10.09 -12.81
CA LYS A 67 -5.51 9.59 -13.48
C LYS A 67 -4.43 9.21 -12.46
N VAL A 68 -4.28 7.92 -12.21
CA VAL A 68 -3.19 7.39 -11.37
C VAL A 68 -1.87 7.35 -12.17
N PRO A 69 -0.81 8.07 -11.77
CA PRO A 69 0.47 8.09 -12.47
C PRO A 69 1.34 6.85 -12.16
N TRP A 70 0.77 5.64 -12.29
CA TRP A 70 1.38 4.39 -11.83
C TRP A 70 2.77 4.10 -12.44
N GLN A 71 2.98 4.46 -13.71
CA GLN A 71 4.28 4.30 -14.39
C GLN A 71 5.37 5.19 -13.77
N ALA A 72 5.00 6.38 -13.28
CA ALA A 72 5.92 7.29 -12.62
C ALA A 72 6.24 6.81 -11.21
N LEU A 73 5.21 6.39 -10.45
CA LEU A 73 5.37 5.88 -9.08
C LEU A 73 6.21 4.59 -9.01
N THR A 74 6.11 3.74 -10.04
CA THR A 74 6.92 2.50 -10.16
C THR A 74 8.22 2.70 -10.94
N ASN A 75 8.59 3.93 -11.28
CA ASN A 75 9.81 4.23 -12.02
C ASN A 75 11.05 4.12 -11.11
N LYS A 76 12.09 3.41 -11.55
CA LYS A 76 13.32 3.23 -10.77
C LYS A 76 14.13 4.51 -10.56
N ALA A 77 14.14 5.44 -11.52
CA ALA A 77 14.84 6.72 -11.36
C ALA A 77 14.12 7.62 -10.34
N TYR A 78 12.79 7.58 -10.32
CA TYR A 78 12.01 8.26 -9.28
C TYR A 78 12.30 7.66 -7.90
N ALA A 79 12.26 6.32 -7.76
CA ALA A 79 12.63 5.65 -6.52
C ALA A 79 14.06 5.95 -6.06
N LYS A 80 15.03 6.05 -6.98
CA LYS A 80 16.40 6.48 -6.69
C LYS A 80 16.44 7.90 -6.11
N SER A 81 15.65 8.82 -6.66
CA SER A 81 15.57 10.20 -6.15
C SER A 81 15.01 10.29 -4.73
N ILE A 82 14.16 9.34 -4.33
CA ILE A 82 13.69 9.20 -2.94
C ILE A 82 14.78 8.57 -2.07
N ALA A 83 15.41 7.49 -2.54
CA ALA A 83 16.50 6.83 -1.81
C ALA A 83 17.64 7.81 -1.46
N ASP A 84 17.98 8.73 -2.37
CA ASP A 84 19.00 9.76 -2.15
C ASP A 84 18.63 10.79 -1.08
N GLN A 85 17.36 10.87 -0.67
CA GLN A 85 16.90 11.73 0.42
C GLN A 85 16.84 11.03 1.79
N ILE A 86 17.01 9.70 1.83
CA ILE A 86 16.94 8.94 3.08
C ILE A 86 18.26 9.05 3.82
N ASP A 87 18.21 9.62 5.02
CA ASP A 87 19.33 9.63 5.96
C ASP A 87 19.17 8.49 6.97
N ILE A 88 20.11 7.55 6.95
CA ILE A 88 20.13 6.39 7.85
C ILE A 88 20.32 6.78 9.32
N ASN A 89 20.84 7.98 9.61
CA ASN A 89 21.05 8.47 10.96
C ASN A 89 19.98 9.45 11.43
N LYS A 90 19.03 9.82 10.56
CA LYS A 90 18.02 10.83 10.87
C LYS A 90 16.71 10.58 10.13
N ALA A 91 15.68 10.23 10.89
CA ALA A 91 14.32 10.18 10.37
C ALA A 91 13.84 11.57 9.93
N LYS A 92 13.29 11.65 8.72
CA LYS A 92 12.71 12.90 8.22
C LYS A 92 11.31 13.07 8.82
N PRO A 93 10.98 14.24 9.39
CA PRO A 93 9.63 14.48 9.90
C PRO A 93 8.59 14.30 8.79
N SER A 94 7.52 13.54 9.05
CA SER A 94 6.46 13.32 8.06
C SER A 94 5.74 14.61 7.65
N SER A 95 5.86 15.70 8.42
CA SER A 95 5.36 17.03 8.03
C SER A 95 6.18 17.69 6.91
N GLU A 96 7.43 17.26 6.71
CA GLU A 96 8.35 17.77 5.67
C GLU A 96 8.34 16.90 4.41
N ILE A 97 7.78 15.69 4.50
CA ILE A 97 7.46 14.83 3.38
C ILE A 97 5.99 15.09 3.08
N ARG A 98 5.67 15.72 1.94
CA ARG A 98 4.26 15.87 1.54
C ARG A 98 3.62 14.48 1.60
N PRO A 99 2.52 14.34 2.37
CA PRO A 99 1.23 14.57 1.76
C PRO A 99 0.32 15.45 2.62
N GLY A 100 -0.62 16.11 1.95
CA GLY A 100 -1.71 16.79 2.64
C GLY A 100 -2.74 15.79 3.15
N LYS A 101 -2.98 15.84 4.47
CA LYS A 101 -4.11 15.25 5.23
C LYS A 101 -3.98 13.77 5.60
N LEU A 102 -4.57 13.44 6.75
CA LEU A 102 -4.59 12.10 7.34
C LEU A 102 -5.18 11.11 6.33
N ALA A 103 -4.45 10.02 6.06
CA ALA A 103 -5.01 8.91 5.30
C ALA A 103 -6.27 8.42 6.02
N PRO A 104 -7.40 8.17 5.31
CA PRO A 104 -8.55 7.51 5.91
C PRO A 104 -8.08 6.20 6.54
N TYR A 105 -8.57 5.86 7.72
CA TYR A 105 -8.22 4.56 8.27
C TYR A 105 -8.93 3.46 7.48
N GLU A 106 -8.21 2.35 7.35
CA GLU A 106 -8.67 1.14 6.68
C GLU A 106 -8.77 0.03 7.72
N SER A 107 -9.80 -0.80 7.58
CA SER A 107 -9.98 -1.96 8.44
C SER A 107 -8.81 -2.94 8.33
N ASN A 108 -8.34 -3.44 9.47
CA ASN A 108 -7.35 -4.53 9.52
C ASN A 108 -7.94 -5.90 9.14
N GLN A 109 -9.25 -6.00 8.93
CA GLN A 109 -9.94 -7.28 8.77
C GLN A 109 -10.05 -7.65 7.30
N THR A 110 -9.38 -8.72 6.92
CA THR A 110 -9.34 -9.24 5.55
C THR A 110 -8.92 -10.71 5.64
N THR A 111 -9.28 -11.52 4.65
CA THR A 111 -8.70 -12.85 4.50
C THR A 111 -7.87 -12.92 3.22
N HIS A 112 -6.72 -13.58 3.32
CA HIS A 112 -5.86 -13.89 2.19
C HIS A 112 -5.61 -15.39 2.17
N TYR A 113 -5.69 -16.00 0.98
CA TYR A 113 -5.29 -17.38 0.78
C TYR A 113 -4.50 -17.53 -0.51
N SER A 114 -3.64 -18.55 -0.52
CA SER A 114 -2.77 -18.90 -1.65
C SER A 114 -2.94 -20.37 -1.98
N VAL A 115 -3.02 -20.68 -3.28
CA VAL A 115 -3.14 -22.05 -3.79
C VAL A 115 -2.09 -22.25 -4.88
N VAL A 116 -1.37 -23.37 -4.81
CA VAL A 116 -0.48 -23.85 -5.88
C VAL A 116 -0.83 -25.30 -6.16
N ASP A 117 -1.07 -25.64 -7.43
CA ASP A 117 -1.37 -27.01 -7.84
C ASP A 117 -0.15 -27.73 -8.46
N LYS A 118 -0.33 -29.02 -8.73
CA LYS A 118 0.70 -29.88 -9.33
C LYS A 118 1.09 -29.50 -10.76
N ASP A 119 0.24 -28.76 -11.47
CA ASP A 119 0.45 -28.37 -12.86
C ASP A 119 1.17 -27.01 -12.95
N GLY A 120 1.47 -26.40 -11.78
CA GLY A 120 2.18 -25.15 -11.66
C GLY A 120 1.28 -23.92 -11.68
N ASN A 121 -0.04 -24.08 -11.62
CA ASN A 121 -0.94 -22.93 -11.47
C ASN A 121 -0.78 -22.36 -10.07
N ALA A 122 -0.70 -21.03 -9.97
CA ALA A 122 -0.62 -20.31 -8.71
C ALA A 122 -1.72 -19.25 -8.66
N VAL A 123 -2.49 -19.24 -7.56
CA VAL A 123 -3.58 -18.29 -7.33
C VAL A 123 -3.40 -17.66 -5.95
N ALA A 124 -3.40 -16.33 -5.91
CA ALA A 124 -3.39 -15.54 -4.69
C ALA A 124 -4.67 -14.70 -4.64
N VAL A 125 -5.48 -14.87 -3.59
CA VAL A 125 -6.76 -14.16 -3.44
C VAL A 125 -6.79 -13.44 -2.11
N THR A 126 -7.12 -12.16 -2.18
CA THR A 126 -7.44 -11.32 -1.03
C THR A 126 -8.87 -10.82 -1.20
N TYR A 127 -9.73 -11.00 -0.20
CA TYR A 127 -11.07 -10.43 -0.21
C TYR A 127 -11.51 -10.00 1.20
N THR A 128 -12.43 -9.04 1.27
CA THR A 128 -12.90 -8.48 2.54
C THR A 128 -14.35 -7.99 2.44
N LEU A 129 -14.97 -7.78 3.61
CA LEU A 129 -16.22 -7.03 3.79
C LEU A 129 -15.96 -5.58 4.26
N ASN A 130 -14.70 -5.14 4.25
CA ASN A 130 -14.13 -4.03 5.01
C ASN A 130 -13.96 -4.39 6.49
N THR A 131 -14.91 -4.04 7.37
CA THR A 131 -14.79 -4.39 8.79
C THR A 131 -15.25 -5.82 9.09
N THR A 132 -14.97 -6.33 10.29
CA THR A 132 -15.50 -7.63 10.77
C THR A 132 -17.02 -7.67 10.59
N PHE A 133 -17.52 -8.66 9.83
CA PHE A 133 -18.93 -8.79 9.43
C PHE A 133 -19.51 -7.64 8.59
N GLY A 134 -18.66 -6.77 8.03
CA GLY A 134 -19.07 -5.63 7.22
C GLY A 134 -19.97 -4.67 7.98
N THR A 135 -21.15 -4.39 7.43
CA THR A 135 -22.20 -3.60 8.09
C THR A 135 -22.85 -4.30 9.29
N GLY A 136 -22.68 -5.62 9.42
CA GLY A 136 -23.47 -6.46 10.32
C GLY A 136 -24.90 -6.76 9.83
N ILE A 137 -25.28 -6.29 8.63
CA ILE A 137 -26.61 -6.49 8.05
C ILE A 137 -26.60 -7.74 7.18
N VAL A 138 -27.62 -8.59 7.36
CA VAL A 138 -27.92 -9.70 6.46
C VAL A 138 -28.92 -9.24 5.40
N ALA A 139 -28.68 -9.61 4.14
CA ALA A 139 -29.56 -9.28 3.02
C ALA A 139 -30.86 -10.10 3.08
N GLY A 140 -31.87 -9.58 3.77
CA GLY A 140 -33.15 -10.27 4.00
C GLY A 140 -32.92 -11.63 4.66
N GLU A 141 -33.63 -12.66 4.19
CA GLU A 141 -33.52 -14.03 4.70
C GLU A 141 -32.40 -14.86 4.01
N SER A 142 -31.48 -14.22 3.27
CA SER A 142 -30.49 -14.95 2.45
C SER A 142 -29.32 -15.54 3.25
N GLY A 143 -29.07 -15.05 4.47
CA GLY A 143 -27.87 -15.40 5.24
C GLY A 143 -26.58 -14.74 4.72
N ILE A 144 -26.64 -13.84 3.73
CA ILE A 144 -25.48 -13.14 3.18
C ILE A 144 -25.26 -11.81 3.91
N LEU A 145 -24.06 -11.63 4.48
CA LEU A 145 -23.65 -10.37 5.08
C LEU A 145 -23.26 -9.33 4.03
N LEU A 146 -23.62 -8.07 4.28
CA LEU A 146 -23.31 -6.94 3.39
C LEU A 146 -22.07 -6.16 3.86
N ASN A 147 -21.17 -5.86 2.94
CA ASN A 147 -19.96 -5.08 3.19
C ASN A 147 -20.26 -3.60 3.48
N ASN A 148 -19.29 -2.90 4.08
CA ASN A 148 -19.26 -1.45 4.24
C ASN A 148 -18.05 -0.82 3.52
N GLN A 149 -17.73 -1.28 2.31
CA GLN A 149 -16.55 -0.82 1.56
C GLN A 149 -16.63 0.65 1.12
N MET A 150 -17.83 1.22 1.07
CA MET A 150 -18.01 2.65 0.73
C MET A 150 -17.39 3.60 1.77
N ASP A 151 -17.04 3.10 2.96
CA ASP A 151 -16.30 3.87 3.98
C ASP A 151 -14.85 4.20 3.56
N ASP A 152 -14.28 3.47 2.59
CA ASP A 152 -12.93 3.73 2.07
C ASP A 152 -12.85 5.03 1.25
N PHE A 153 -13.99 5.60 0.86
CA PHE A 153 -14.04 6.88 0.17
C PHE A 153 -13.92 8.03 1.16
N SER A 154 -13.18 9.09 0.79
CA SER A 154 -13.19 10.32 1.58
C SER A 154 -14.57 10.98 1.51
N ALA A 155 -15.23 11.15 2.66
CA ALA A 155 -16.56 11.79 2.75
C ALA A 155 -16.57 13.24 2.24
N LYS A 156 -15.43 13.94 2.28
CA LYS A 156 -15.22 15.28 1.73
C LYS A 156 -13.72 15.53 1.58
N PRO A 157 -13.24 16.28 0.58
CA PRO A 157 -11.83 16.62 0.43
C PRO A 157 -11.16 17.08 1.73
N GLY A 158 -10.48 16.13 2.37
CA GLY A 158 -9.78 16.34 3.62
C GLY A 158 -10.52 16.35 4.92
N VAL A 159 -11.69 15.75 4.94
CA VAL A 159 -12.29 15.27 6.17
C VAL A 159 -11.99 13.78 6.23
N PRO A 160 -11.40 13.27 7.32
CA PRO A 160 -11.33 11.83 7.58
C PRO A 160 -12.74 11.22 7.55
N ASN A 161 -12.89 9.94 7.17
CA ASN A 161 -14.23 9.34 7.11
C ASN A 161 -14.65 8.83 8.51
N VAL A 162 -15.33 7.69 8.69
CA VAL A 162 -15.55 7.10 10.04
C VAL A 162 -14.23 6.91 10.81
N TYR A 163 -13.10 7.11 10.11
CA TYR A 163 -11.78 7.28 10.66
C TYR A 163 -10.97 8.42 10.03
#